data_AF-A0A368FH88-F1
#
_entry.id   AF-A0A368FH88-F1
#
_cell.length_a   1.000
_cell.length_b   1.000
_cell.length_c   1.000
_cell.angle_alpha   90.00
_cell.angle_beta   90.00
_cell.angle_gamma   90.00
#
_symmetry.space_group_name_H-M   'P 1'
#
loop_
_entity.id
_entity.type
_entity.pdbx_description
1 polymer ?
#
loop_
_entity_poly.entity_id
_entity_poly.type
_entity_poly.pdbx_seq_one_letter_code
_entity_poly.pdbx_strand_id
1 'polypeptide(L)'
;EIKNNLKKTAVRFEREDNEEKNRASQEVVEKRRKIMAAFDVIRQRNLKRIAAQKDLRVSLRGGVDTDNAKEQELVEEQIMVALDTQKTLAPLGEDELD
;
A
#
# COMPACT_ATOMS: atom_id res chain seq x y z
N GLU A 1 -36.80 45.78 5.14
CA GLU A 1 -35.51 45.94 4.43
C GLU A 1 -35.08 44.76 3.56
N ILE A 2 -35.04 43.51 4.06
CA ILE A 2 -34.56 42.34 3.29
C ILE A 2 -35.39 42.09 2.01
N LYS A 3 -36.73 42.20 2.08
CA LYS A 3 -37.62 42.02 0.91
C LYS A 3 -37.41 43.05 -0.20
N ASN A 4 -36.92 44.26 0.12
CA ASN A 4 -36.80 45.35 -0.85
C ASN A 4 -35.55 45.25 -1.73
N ASN A 5 -34.52 44.53 -1.29
CA ASN A 5 -33.25 44.37 -2.02
C ASN A 5 -32.92 42.92 -2.36
N LEU A 6 -33.92 42.03 -2.30
CA LEU A 6 -33.73 40.57 -2.41
C LEU A 6 -32.90 40.15 -3.63
N LYS A 7 -33.10 40.77 -4.80
CA LYS A 7 -32.33 40.47 -6.02
C LYS A 7 -30.85 40.86 -5.90
N LYS A 8 -30.54 42.04 -5.34
CA LYS A 8 -29.15 42.49 -5.15
C LYS A 8 -28.43 41.66 -4.09
N THR A 9 -29.15 41.35 -3.02
CA THR A 9 -28.65 40.50 -1.93
C THR A 9 -28.40 39.08 -2.43
N ALA A 10 -29.31 38.50 -3.22
CA ALA A 10 -29.15 37.18 -3.82
C ALA A 10 -27.91 37.10 -4.73
N VAL A 11 -27.74 38.05 -5.67
CA VAL A 11 -26.56 38.08 -6.56
C VAL A 11 -25.26 38.22 -5.77
N ARG A 12 -25.25 39.03 -4.70
CA ARG A 12 -24.07 39.16 -3.84
C ARG A 12 -23.75 37.87 -3.10
N PHE A 13 -24.75 37.19 -2.53
CA PHE A 13 -24.57 35.92 -1.84
C PHE A 13 -24.09 34.82 -2.79
N GLU A 14 -24.66 34.75 -3.99
CA GLU A 14 -24.29 33.74 -4.98
C GLU A 14 -22.85 33.93 -5.46
N ARG A 15 -22.40 35.18 -5.61
CA ARG A 15 -21.00 35.50 -5.90
C ARG A 15 -20.08 35.10 -4.74
N GLU A 16 -20.39 35.51 -3.51
CA GLU A 16 -19.59 35.19 -2.32
C GLU A 16 -19.50 33.67 -2.09
N ASP A 17 -20.60 32.94 -2.25
CA ASP A 17 -20.65 31.48 -2.13
C ASP A 17 -19.82 30.79 -3.22
N ASN A 18 -19.86 31.27 -4.47
CA ASN A 18 -19.05 30.72 -5.54
C ASN A 18 -17.54 31.00 -5.34
N GLU A 19 -17.19 32.18 -4.83
CA GLU A 19 -15.82 32.51 -4.45
C GLU A 19 -15.31 31.59 -3.32
N GLU A 20 -16.12 31.37 -2.29
CA GLU A 20 -15.79 30.49 -1.16
C GLU A 20 -15.62 29.03 -1.60
N LYS A 21 -16.54 28.52 -2.44
CA LYS A 21 -16.44 27.17 -3.04
C LYS A 21 -15.15 27.00 -3.85
N ASN A 22 -14.81 27.99 -4.66
CA ASN A 22 -13.59 27.98 -5.46
C ASN A 22 -12.33 28.01 -4.58
N ARG A 23 -12.33 28.83 -3.51
CA ARG A 23 -11.24 28.92 -2.55
C ARG A 23 -11.05 27.60 -1.80
N ALA A 24 -12.12 27.01 -1.29
CA ALA A 24 -12.07 25.72 -0.59
C ALA A 24 -11.53 24.59 -1.50
N SER A 25 -11.97 24.55 -2.76
CA SER A 25 -11.46 23.61 -3.76
C SER A 25 -9.96 23.81 -4.02
N GLN A 26 -9.52 25.06 -4.20
CA GLN A 26 -8.12 25.40 -4.42
C GLN A 26 -7.24 24.98 -3.23
N GLU A 27 -7.65 25.26 -1.99
CA GLU A 27 -6.87 24.87 -0.81
C GLU A 27 -6.69 23.36 -0.68
N VAL A 28 -7.75 22.59 -0.97
CA VAL A 28 -7.67 21.12 -0.96
C VAL A 28 -6.73 20.62 -2.05
N VAL A 29 -6.81 21.19 -3.26
CA VAL A 29 -5.92 20.84 -4.36
C VAL A 29 -4.47 21.20 -4.05
N GLU A 30 -4.21 22.36 -3.45
CA GLU A 30 -2.86 22.75 -3.05
C GLU A 30 -2.28 21.84 -1.96
N LYS A 31 -3.09 21.47 -0.95
CA LYS A 31 -2.68 20.50 0.08
C LYS A 31 -2.30 19.16 -0.56
N ARG A 32 -3.13 18.65 -1.47
CA ARG A 32 -2.84 17.42 -2.23
C ARG A 32 -1.56 17.54 -3.05
N ARG A 33 -1.37 18.65 -3.77
CA ARG A 33 -0.14 18.90 -4.54
C ARG A 33 1.10 18.91 -3.66
N LYS A 34 1.05 19.55 -2.50
CA LYS A 34 2.18 19.58 -1.53
C LYS A 34 2.52 18.17 -1.04
N ILE A 35 1.51 17.37 -0.67
CA ILE A 35 1.70 15.99 -0.22
C ILE A 35 2.32 15.15 -1.33
N MET A 36 1.79 15.23 -2.55
CA MET A 36 2.31 14.46 -3.68
C MET A 36 3.74 14.88 -4.03
N ALA A 37 4.05 16.18 -4.02
CA ALA A 37 5.41 16.66 -4.26
C ALA A 37 6.40 16.16 -3.20
N ALA A 38 6.02 16.18 -1.92
CA ALA A 38 6.86 15.64 -0.85
C ALA A 38 7.08 14.12 -1.00
N PHE A 39 6.03 13.39 -1.36
CA PHE A 39 6.13 11.96 -1.65
C PHE A 39 7.05 11.66 -2.83
N ASP A 40 6.92 12.42 -3.92
CA ASP A 40 7.74 12.25 -5.11
C ASP A 40 9.23 12.47 -4.82
N VAL A 41 9.57 13.47 -4.00
CA VAL A 41 10.97 13.68 -3.57
C VAL A 41 11.53 12.43 -2.86
N ILE A 42 10.76 11.87 -1.92
CA ILE A 42 11.17 10.66 -1.18
C ILE A 42 11.26 9.46 -2.10
N ARG A 43 10.28 9.28 -2.99
CA ARG A 43 10.25 8.19 -3.98
C ARG A 43 11.47 8.26 -4.89
N GLN A 44 11.76 9.42 -5.46
CA GLN A 44 12.90 9.62 -6.35
C GLN A 44 14.24 9.39 -5.64
N ARG A 45 14.38 9.84 -4.39
CA ARG A 45 15.58 9.56 -3.58
C ARG A 45 15.78 8.06 -3.38
N ASN A 46 14.72 7.32 -3.06
CA ASN A 46 14.80 5.88 -2.86
C ASN A 46 15.10 5.14 -4.17
N LEU A 47 14.47 5.52 -5.28
CA LEU A 47 14.75 4.96 -6.60
C LEU A 47 16.22 5.16 -6.99
N LYS A 48 16.77 6.36 -6.79
CA LYS A 48 18.20 6.64 -7.04
C LYS A 48 19.11 5.75 -6.18
N ARG A 49 18.78 5.57 -4.90
CA ARG A 49 19.55 4.69 -3.99
C ARG A 49 19.49 3.23 -4.44
N ILE A 50 18.31 2.74 -4.81
CA ILE A 50 18.11 1.37 -5.32
C ILE A 50 18.88 1.19 -6.63
N ALA A 51 18.85 2.15 -7.54
CA ALA A 51 19.62 2.11 -8.77
C ALA A 51 21.13 2.07 -8.50
N ALA A 52 21.64 2.93 -7.61
CA ALA A 52 23.06 2.96 -7.25
C ALA A 52 23.55 1.66 -6.59
N GLN A 53 22.66 0.98 -5.84
CA GLN A 53 22.96 -0.30 -5.21
C GLN A 53 22.74 -1.50 -6.13
N LYS A 54 22.30 -1.30 -7.38
CA LYS A 54 21.93 -2.40 -8.28
C LYS A 54 23.09 -3.37 -8.48
N ASP A 55 24.26 -2.88 -8.85
CA ASP A 55 25.42 -3.72 -9.17
C ASP A 55 25.86 -4.55 -7.96
N LEU A 56 25.85 -3.95 -6.76
CA LEU A 56 26.13 -4.65 -5.51
C LEU A 56 25.09 -5.72 -5.20
N ARG A 57 23.80 -5.44 -5.42
CA ARG A 57 22.74 -6.45 -5.21
C ARG A 57 22.90 -7.62 -6.17
N VAL A 58 23.22 -7.35 -7.44
CA VAL A 58 23.46 -8.39 -8.44
C VAL A 58 24.69 -9.23 -8.05
N SER A 59 25.78 -8.60 -7.63
CA SER A 59 26.98 -9.33 -7.20
C SER A 59 26.73 -10.22 -5.98
N LEU A 60 26.00 -9.71 -4.99
CA LEU A 60 25.62 -10.48 -3.79
C LEU A 60 24.67 -11.64 -4.09
N ARG A 61 23.93 -11.59 -5.20
CA ARG A 61 23.05 -12.65 -5.68
C ARG A 61 23.73 -13.58 -6.69
N GLY A 62 25.06 -13.62 -6.71
CA GLY A 62 25.81 -14.49 -7.61
C GLY A 62 25.63 -14.14 -9.10
N GLY A 63 25.35 -12.87 -9.41
CA GLY A 63 25.15 -12.39 -10.78
C GLY A 63 23.69 -12.40 -11.26
N VAL A 64 22.73 -12.78 -10.43
CA VAL A 64 21.31 -12.84 -10.81
C VAL A 64 20.62 -11.48 -10.59
N ASP A 65 20.15 -10.85 -11.68
CA ASP A 65 19.29 -9.66 -11.62
C ASP A 65 17.84 -10.05 -11.35
N THR A 66 17.46 -10.08 -10.07
CA THR A 66 16.08 -10.35 -9.66
C THR A 66 15.12 -9.20 -9.93
N ASP A 67 15.62 -7.98 -10.14
CA ASP A 67 14.77 -6.81 -10.30
C ASP A 67 14.05 -6.84 -11.67
N ASN A 68 14.61 -7.59 -12.63
CA ASN A 68 14.04 -7.83 -13.96
C ASN A 68 13.81 -9.33 -14.24
N ALA A 69 13.76 -10.17 -13.20
CA ALA A 69 13.51 -11.59 -13.39
C ALA A 69 12.12 -11.78 -14.01
N LYS A 70 12.03 -12.60 -15.06
CA LYS A 70 10.75 -13.05 -15.59
C LYS A 70 10.10 -13.94 -14.54
N GLU A 71 8.77 -13.84 -14.40
CA GLU A 71 8.01 -14.82 -13.63
C GLU A 71 8.37 -16.22 -14.13
N GLN A 72 8.90 -17.04 -13.22
CA GLN A 72 9.16 -18.44 -13.52
C GLN A 72 7.84 -19.18 -13.53
N GLU A 73 7.65 -20.01 -14.55
CA GLU A 73 6.56 -20.96 -14.58
C GLU A 73 6.72 -21.91 -13.39
N LEU A 74 5.77 -21.88 -12.47
CA LEU A 74 5.77 -22.75 -11.30
C LEU A 74 5.55 -24.18 -11.76
N VAL A 75 6.46 -25.08 -11.38
CA VAL A 75 6.33 -26.50 -11.63
C VAL A 75 5.74 -27.17 -10.38
N GLU A 76 4.78 -28.07 -10.56
CA GLU A 76 4.28 -28.88 -9.45
C GLU A 76 5.37 -29.86 -8.98
N GLU A 77 5.94 -29.61 -7.81
CA GLU A 77 6.89 -30.52 -7.15
C GLU A 77 6.14 -31.41 -6.15
N GLN A 78 6.27 -32.74 -6.31
CA GLN A 78 5.76 -33.70 -5.34
C GLN A 78 6.87 -34.10 -4.35
N ILE A 79 6.66 -33.83 -3.06
CA ILE A 79 7.60 -34.19 -1.99
C ILE A 79 7.05 -35.41 -1.26
N MET A 80 7.80 -36.52 -1.26
CA MET A 80 7.49 -37.69 -0.44
C MET A 80 8.09 -37.52 0.95
N VAL A 81 7.24 -37.52 1.98
CA VAL A 81 7.67 -37.53 3.37
C VAL A 81 7.60 -38.96 3.89
N ALA A 82 8.74 -39.51 4.30
CA ALA A 82 8.79 -40.79 5.01
C ALA A 82 8.26 -40.59 6.43
N LEU A 83 7.17 -41.27 6.77
CA LEU A 83 6.54 -41.23 8.08
C LEU A 83 6.81 -42.55 8.79
N ASP A 84 7.58 -42.51 9.88
CA ASP A 84 7.68 -43.62 10.80
C ASP A 84 6.57 -43.49 11.84
N THR A 85 5.59 -44.40 11.80
CA THR A 85 4.54 -44.46 12.81
C THR A 85 4.88 -45.51 13.85
N GLN A 86 4.87 -45.11 15.13
CA GLN A 86 4.99 -46.03 16.26
C GLN A 86 3.62 -46.13 16.94
N LYS A 87 3.16 -47.36 17.19
CA LYS A 87 1.96 -47.60 18.00
C LYS A 87 2.32 -47.37 19.47
N THR A 88 1.92 -46.23 20.01
CA THR A 88 1.87 -46.05 21.46
C THR A 88 0.56 -46.63 21.96
N LEU A 89 0.62 -47.47 23.00
CA LEU A 89 -0.57 -47.87 23.75
C LEU A 89 -1.23 -46.59 24.28
N ALA A 90 -2.53 -46.44 24.05
CA ALA A 90 -3.30 -45.40 24.70
C ALA A 90 -3.13 -45.59 26.23
N PRO A 91 -2.97 -44.51 27.01
CA PRO A 91 -3.01 -44.66 28.46
C PRO A 91 -4.39 -45.24 28.79
N LEU A 92 -4.42 -46.49 29.26
CA LEU A 92 -5.62 -47.04 29.87
C LEU A 92 -5.91 -46.13 31.06
N GLY A 93 -7.10 -45.53 31.09
CA GLY A 93 -7.59 -44.88 32.29
C GLY A 93 -7.65 -45.91 33.42
N GLU A 94 -7.52 -45.47 34.67
CA GLU A 94 -7.53 -46.32 35.87
C GLU A 94 -8.87 -47.05 36.13
N ASP A 95 -9.72 -47.19 35.12
CA ASP A 95 -11.05 -47.80 35.21
C ASP A 95 -11.08 -49.30 34.82
N GLU A 96 -9.93 -49.93 34.56
CA GLU A 96 -9.81 -51.40 34.35
C GLU A 96 -8.87 -52.08 35.37
N LEU A 97 -9.04 -51.76 36.65
CA LEU A 97 -8.51 -52.55 37.77
C LEU A 97 -9.69 -53.08 38.60
N ASP A 98 -10.29 -54.18 38.14
CA ASP A 98 -11.15 -55.06 38.95
C ASP A 98 -10.27 -56.06 39.75
#